data_AF-A0A955WX36-F1
#
_entry.id   AF-A0A955WX36-F1
#
_cell.length_a   1.000
_cell.length_b   1.000
_cell.length_c   1.000
_cell.angle_alpha   90.00
_cell.angle_beta   90.00
_cell.angle_gamma   90.00
#
_symmetry.space_group_name_H-M   'P 1'
#
loop_
_entity.id
_entity.type
_entity.pdbx_description
1 polymer ?
#
loop_
_entity_poly.entity_id
_entity_poly.type
_entity_poly.pdbx_seq_one_letter_code
_entity_poly.pdbx_strand_id
1 'polypeptide(L)'
;SFRLSDATPADVAAGAPALGCGLYLAGAATRGDRTVPFTACLDFPDDAVIEGAPLGHTLSGATGPALGLTLTLQDPFEPDTLFDGVDFDAAGALDLRGDTDPSTNRLRRAASSHDHWRGTVRAEE
;
A
#
# COMPACT_ATOMS: atom_id res chain seq x y z
N SER A 1 -19.56 6.34 -3.17
CA SER A 1 -18.50 5.99 -2.21
C SER A 1 -18.08 4.56 -2.45
N PHE A 2 -16.78 4.31 -2.55
CA PHE A 2 -16.23 2.96 -2.49
C PHE A 2 -15.76 2.69 -1.06
N ARG A 3 -15.83 1.44 -0.60
CA ARG A 3 -15.19 1.00 0.64
C ARG A 3 -14.21 -0.10 0.32
N LEU A 4 -13.04 -0.02 0.94
CA LEU A 4 -12.01 -1.04 0.89
C LEU A 4 -12.09 -1.85 2.19
N SER A 5 -12.00 -3.17 2.06
CA SER A 5 -11.84 -4.07 3.20
C SER A 5 -10.46 -4.70 3.17
N ASP A 6 -9.89 -4.88 4.36
CA ASP A 6 -8.59 -5.52 4.53
C ASP A 6 -8.61 -6.96 3.99
N ALA A 7 -7.56 -7.34 3.27
CA ALA A 7 -7.29 -8.74 2.97
C ALA A 7 -6.69 -9.43 4.19
N THR A 8 -7.08 -10.68 4.42
CA THR A 8 -6.38 -11.54 5.38
C THR A 8 -5.09 -12.08 4.76
N PRO A 9 -4.12 -12.54 5.57
CA PRO A 9 -2.94 -13.24 5.07
C PRO A 9 -3.29 -14.45 4.17
N ALA A 10 -4.43 -15.10 4.43
CA ALA A 10 -4.91 -16.20 3.60
C ALA A 10 -5.39 -15.73 2.22
N ASP A 11 -6.06 -14.57 2.15
CA ASP A 11 -6.49 -13.96 0.89
C ASP A 11 -5.28 -13.56 0.03
N VAL A 12 -4.23 -13.02 0.66
CA VAL A 12 -2.97 -12.69 -0.01
C VAL A 12 -2.29 -13.96 -0.53
N ALA A 13 -2.20 -15.01 0.28
CA ALA A 13 -1.56 -16.28 -0.11
C ALA A 13 -2.32 -17.01 -1.23
N ALA A 14 -3.65 -16.90 -1.27
CA ALA A 14 -4.48 -17.52 -2.31
C ALA A 14 -4.38 -16.84 -3.68
N GLY A 15 -3.90 -15.58 -3.73
CA GLY A 15 -3.85 -14.76 -4.95
C GLY A 15 -2.46 -14.39 -5.48
N ALA A 16 -1.37 -14.71 -4.78
CA ALA A 16 -0.05 -14.17 -5.09
C ALA A 16 0.84 -15.11 -5.95
N PRO A 17 1.36 -14.65 -7.10
CA PRO A 17 2.75 -14.90 -7.46
C PRO A 17 3.58 -13.79 -6.79
N ALA A 18 3.87 -13.92 -5.49
CA ALA A 18 4.66 -12.93 -4.74
C ALA A 18 6.10 -12.75 -5.28
N LEU A 19 6.54 -13.64 -6.17
CA LEU A 19 7.82 -13.57 -6.86
C LEU A 19 7.80 -12.42 -7.87
N GLY A 20 8.49 -11.32 -7.54
CA GLY A 20 8.71 -10.18 -8.44
C GLY A 20 7.82 -8.95 -8.18
N CYS A 21 7.11 -8.88 -7.06
CA CYS A 21 6.40 -7.66 -6.63
C CYS A 21 7.17 -7.00 -5.47
N GLY A 22 7.49 -5.71 -5.58
CA GLY A 22 8.00 -4.93 -4.45
C GLY A 22 6.94 -4.64 -3.38
N LEU A 23 5.69 -4.43 -3.80
CA LEU A 23 4.51 -4.33 -2.93
C LEU A 23 3.33 -5.06 -3.57
N TYR A 24 2.72 -5.98 -2.82
CA TYR A 24 1.49 -6.66 -3.23
C TYR A 24 0.34 -6.26 -2.31
N LEU A 25 -0.75 -5.74 -2.89
CA LEU A 25 -1.98 -5.41 -2.19
C LEU A 25 -3.09 -6.32 -2.69
N ALA A 26 -3.94 -6.79 -1.78
CA ALA A 26 -5.18 -7.48 -2.12
C ALA A 26 -6.30 -6.97 -1.23
N GLY A 27 -7.53 -7.10 -1.69
CA GLY A 27 -8.71 -6.73 -0.92
C GLY A 27 -9.97 -6.82 -1.73
N ALA A 28 -11.02 -6.14 -1.26
CA ALA A 28 -12.25 -5.98 -2.01
C ALA A 28 -12.72 -4.52 -2.02
N ALA A 29 -13.18 -4.07 -3.18
CA ALA A 29 -13.83 -2.79 -3.38
C ALA A 29 -15.35 -2.98 -3.43
N THR A 30 -16.09 -2.19 -2.65
CA THR A 30 -17.56 -2.25 -2.63
C THR A 30 -18.17 -0.94 -3.11
N ARG A 31 -19.10 -1.00 -4.07
CA ARG A 31 -19.92 0.12 -4.55
C ARG A 31 -21.40 -0.26 -4.53
N GLY A 32 -22.17 0.35 -3.63
CA GLY A 32 -23.57 -0.04 -3.43
C GLY A 32 -23.64 -1.45 -2.85
N ASP A 33 -24.33 -2.35 -3.56
CA ASP A 33 -24.48 -3.77 -3.25
C ASP A 33 -23.45 -4.67 -3.95
N ARG A 34 -22.63 -4.10 -4.83
CA ARG A 34 -21.62 -4.83 -5.59
C ARG A 34 -20.28 -4.80 -4.86
N THR A 35 -19.75 -5.98 -4.54
CA THR A 35 -18.39 -6.18 -4.03
C THR A 35 -17.54 -6.89 -5.08
N VAL A 36 -16.30 -6.45 -5.21
CA VAL A 36 -15.37 -6.88 -6.24
C VAL A 36 -13.99 -7.08 -5.61
N PRO A 37 -13.37 -8.27 -5.73
CA PRO A 37 -12.01 -8.48 -5.25
C PRO A 37 -11.01 -7.72 -6.13
N PHE A 38 -9.92 -7.20 -5.56
CA PHE A 38 -8.82 -6.62 -6.33
C PHE A 38 -7.48 -7.14 -5.84
N THR A 39 -6.49 -7.13 -6.73
CA THR A 39 -5.09 -7.36 -6.40
C THR A 39 -4.24 -6.33 -7.15
N ALA A 40 -3.16 -5.86 -6.54
CA ALA A 40 -2.19 -4.96 -7.15
C ALA A 40 -0.79 -5.49 -6.85
N CYS A 41 0.06 -5.55 -7.88
CA CYS A 41 1.47 -5.85 -7.76
C CYS A 41 2.22 -4.64 -8.28
N LEU A 42 2.90 -3.94 -7.38
CA LEU A 42 3.72 -2.78 -7.69
C LEU A 42 5.17 -3.21 -7.59
N ASP A 43 5.89 -3.05 -8.69
CA ASP A 43 7.33 -3.20 -8.67
C ASP A 43 7.98 -1.83 -8.52
N PHE A 44 9.02 -1.78 -7.72
CA PHE A 44 9.83 -0.58 -7.51
C PHE A 44 11.22 -0.87 -8.06
N PRO A 45 11.84 0.08 -8.80
CA PRO A 45 13.20 -0.10 -9.27
C PRO A 45 14.13 -0.26 -8.06
N ASP A 46 15.24 -0.95 -8.26
CA ASP A 46 16.17 -1.30 -7.18
C ASP A 46 16.71 -0.08 -6.42
N ASP A 47 16.68 1.10 -7.04
CA ASP A 47 17.11 2.38 -6.49
C ASP A 47 15.94 3.26 -5.99
N ALA A 48 14.73 2.71 -5.86
CA ALA A 48 13.59 3.45 -5.34
C ALA A 48 13.84 3.88 -3.88
N VAL A 49 13.77 5.18 -3.64
CA VAL A 49 13.87 5.78 -2.30
C VAL A 49 12.54 6.42 -1.93
N ILE A 50 12.03 6.11 -0.74
CA ILE A 50 10.94 6.86 -0.13
C ILE A 50 11.56 8.01 0.66
N GLU A 51 11.56 9.22 0.08
CA GLU A 51 12.11 10.41 0.72
C GLU A 51 11.03 11.14 1.54
N GLY A 52 11.39 11.59 2.74
CA GLY A 52 10.51 12.40 3.60
C GLY A 52 9.63 11.60 4.56
N ALA A 53 9.69 10.26 4.53
CA ALA A 53 8.97 9.43 5.50
C ALA A 53 9.37 9.86 6.92
N PRO A 54 8.41 10.21 7.80
CA PRO A 54 8.70 10.65 9.16
C PRO A 54 9.17 9.45 10.00
N LEU A 55 10.44 9.08 9.82
CA LEU A 55 11.14 7.99 10.53
C LEU A 55 12.03 8.55 11.65
N GLY A 56 11.70 9.73 12.19
CA GLY A 56 12.43 10.34 13.29
C GLY A 56 12.13 9.63 14.61
N HIS A 57 13.01 8.72 15.03
CA HIS A 57 12.93 8.06 16.34
C HIS A 57 14.21 8.29 17.14
N THR A 58 14.07 8.79 18.37
CA THR A 58 15.18 8.80 19.33
C THR A 58 15.23 7.45 20.03
N LEU A 59 16.24 6.65 19.69
CA LEU A 59 16.49 5.38 20.36
C LEU A 59 17.05 5.64 21.76
N SER A 60 16.47 4.99 22.76
CA SER A 60 16.90 5.00 24.16
C SER A 60 17.05 3.55 24.65
N GLY A 61 17.63 3.34 25.83
CA GLY A 61 17.74 1.99 26.42
C GLY A 61 16.40 1.30 26.70
N ALA A 62 15.27 2.00 26.60
CA ALA A 62 13.92 1.46 26.73
C ALA A 62 13.20 1.26 25.38
N THR A 63 13.85 1.61 24.27
CA THR A 63 13.28 1.46 22.92
C THR A 63 13.35 0.00 22.50
N GLY A 64 12.23 -0.58 22.08
CA GLY A 64 12.18 -1.96 21.62
C GLY A 64 13.10 -2.20 20.42
N PRO A 65 13.55 -3.45 20.19
CA PRO A 65 14.60 -3.75 19.21
C PRO A 65 14.12 -3.71 17.76
N ALA A 66 12.81 -3.49 17.51
CA ALA A 66 12.23 -3.57 16.18
C ALA A 66 11.68 -2.23 15.70
N LEU A 67 12.06 -1.85 14.48
CA LEU A 67 11.43 -0.79 13.71
C LEU A 67 10.27 -1.38 12.90
N GLY A 68 9.08 -0.84 13.07
CA GLY A 68 7.91 -1.16 12.26
C GLY A 68 7.66 -0.07 11.22
N LEU A 69 7.46 -0.47 9.97
CA LEU A 69 6.95 0.42 8.92
C LEU A 69 5.49 0.06 8.66
N THR A 70 4.63 1.05 8.52
CA THR A 70 3.19 0.86 8.23
C THR A 70 2.79 1.70 7.03
N LEU A 71 2.19 1.07 6.03
CA LEU A 71 1.51 1.73 4.92
C LEU A 71 0.08 2.10 5.37
N THR A 72 -0.33 3.35 5.21
CA THR A 72 -1.68 3.83 5.50
C THR A 72 -2.44 4.08 4.21
N LEU A 73 -3.66 3.54 4.11
CA LEU A 73 -4.49 3.75 2.90
C LEU A 73 -5.08 5.15 2.83
N GLN A 74 -5.19 5.83 3.98
CA GLN A 74 -5.60 7.22 4.09
C GLN A 74 -4.40 8.01 4.62
N ASP A 75 -4.12 9.17 4.02
CA ASP A 75 -3.13 10.08 4.59
C ASP A 75 -3.64 10.63 5.94
N PRO A 76 -2.85 10.52 7.02
CA PRO A 76 -3.18 11.16 8.30
C PRO A 76 -3.15 12.70 8.28
N PHE A 77 -2.52 13.33 7.28
CA PHE A 77 -2.29 14.78 7.22
C PHE A 77 -3.13 15.48 6.15
N GLU A 78 -3.28 14.89 4.97
CA GLU A 78 -4.12 15.40 3.88
C GLU A 78 -5.41 14.57 3.69
N PRO A 79 -6.48 15.13 3.10
CA PRO A 79 -7.75 14.43 2.92
C PRO A 79 -7.74 13.52 1.67
N ASP A 80 -6.62 12.90 1.35
CA ASP A 80 -6.46 12.02 0.20
C ASP A 80 -6.28 10.54 0.62
N THR A 81 -6.37 9.65 -0.38
CA THR A 81 -6.17 8.22 -0.18
C THR A 81 -5.11 7.68 -1.14
N LEU A 82 -4.50 6.57 -0.75
CA LEU A 82 -3.54 5.84 -1.57
C LEU A 82 -4.10 5.49 -2.98
N PHE A 83 -5.43 5.40 -3.11
CA PHE A 83 -6.13 5.05 -4.33
C PHE A 83 -6.73 6.25 -5.07
N ASP A 84 -6.37 7.48 -4.69
CA ASP A 84 -6.92 8.66 -5.34
C ASP A 84 -6.51 8.73 -6.82
N GLY A 85 -7.52 8.91 -7.67
CA GLY A 85 -7.35 8.90 -9.11
C GLY A 85 -7.07 7.53 -9.73
N VAL A 86 -7.17 6.43 -8.97
CA VAL A 86 -7.15 5.06 -9.50
C VAL A 86 -8.53 4.70 -10.06
N ASP A 87 -8.58 4.31 -11.34
CA ASP A 87 -9.81 3.89 -11.99
C ASP A 87 -10.07 2.40 -11.77
N PHE A 88 -11.04 2.09 -10.92
CA PHE A 88 -11.55 0.73 -10.74
C PHE A 88 -12.48 0.39 -11.91
N ASP A 89 -11.97 -0.32 -12.91
CA ASP A 89 -12.79 -0.72 -14.06
C ASP A 89 -13.96 -1.67 -13.66
N ALA A 90 -14.96 -1.74 -14.52
CA ALA A 90 -16.20 -2.46 -14.26
C ALA A 90 -16.06 -4.00 -14.31
N ALA A 91 -14.93 -4.52 -14.79
CA ALA A 91 -14.62 -5.96 -14.78
C ALA A 91 -14.10 -6.40 -13.42
N GLY A 92 -13.63 -5.45 -12.62
CA GLY A 92 -13.36 -5.69 -11.23
C GLY A 92 -12.06 -6.44 -10.97
N ALA A 93 -11.14 -6.41 -11.93
CA ALA A 93 -9.76 -6.74 -11.73
C ALA A 93 -8.97 -5.45 -11.95
N LEU A 94 -8.50 -4.84 -10.88
CA LEU A 94 -7.62 -3.69 -10.98
C LEU A 94 -6.20 -4.19 -11.30
N ASP A 95 -5.93 -4.54 -12.55
CA ASP A 95 -4.58 -4.96 -12.94
C ASP A 95 -3.65 -3.75 -13.11
N LEU A 96 -3.06 -3.30 -12.00
CA LEU A 96 -2.09 -2.21 -11.99
C LEU A 96 -0.68 -2.62 -12.45
N ARG A 97 -0.50 -3.87 -12.90
CA ARG A 97 0.79 -4.33 -13.46
C ARG A 97 1.07 -3.71 -14.83
N GLY A 98 0.05 -3.17 -15.49
CA GLY A 98 0.13 -2.72 -16.88
C GLY A 98 0.90 -1.41 -17.11
N ASP A 99 1.13 -0.62 -16.05
CA ASP A 99 1.73 0.70 -16.20
C ASP A 99 3.14 0.71 -15.59
N THR A 100 4.12 0.39 -16.43
CA THR A 100 5.55 0.33 -16.07
C THR A 100 6.18 1.72 -15.99
N ASP A 101 5.50 2.76 -16.47
CA ASP A 101 5.91 4.14 -16.34
C ASP A 101 5.46 4.70 -14.96
N PRO A 102 6.40 5.05 -14.07
CA PRO A 102 6.08 5.60 -12.76
C PRO A 102 5.35 6.94 -12.81
N SER A 103 5.40 7.67 -13.93
CA SER A 103 4.73 8.96 -14.09
C SER A 103 3.23 8.83 -14.33
N THR A 104 2.77 7.67 -14.80
CA THR A 104 1.38 7.36 -15.13
C THR A 104 0.74 6.40 -14.13
N ASN A 105 1.52 5.53 -13.49
CA ASN A 105 1.04 4.64 -12.43
C ASN A 105 0.80 5.39 -11.11
N ARG A 106 -0.42 5.94 -10.96
CA ARG A 106 -0.83 6.74 -9.80
C ARG A 106 -0.70 6.01 -8.47
N LEU A 107 -1.03 4.71 -8.41
CA LEU A 107 -0.90 3.95 -7.18
C LEU A 107 0.57 3.78 -6.78
N ARG A 108 1.46 3.46 -7.73
CA ARG A 108 2.90 3.39 -7.46
C ARG A 108 3.44 4.74 -7.00
N ARG A 109 3.04 5.83 -7.68
CA ARG A 109 3.45 7.18 -7.28
C ARG A 109 3.01 7.53 -5.86
N ALA A 110 1.76 7.24 -5.50
CA ALA A 110 1.25 7.45 -4.15
C ALA A 110 2.00 6.56 -3.14
N ALA A 111 2.21 5.28 -3.44
CA ALA A 111 2.97 4.36 -2.59
C ALA A 111 4.46 4.71 -2.46
N SER A 112 5.03 5.45 -3.42
CA SER A 112 6.37 6.03 -3.32
C SER A 112 6.43 7.34 -2.54
N SER A 113 5.28 7.99 -2.28
CA SER A 113 5.22 9.21 -1.48
C SER A 113 5.35 8.89 0.01
N HIS A 114 5.92 9.81 0.78
CA HIS A 114 6.07 9.66 2.23
C HIS A 114 4.76 9.76 3.00
N ASP A 115 3.74 10.37 2.42
CA ASP A 115 2.47 10.72 3.06
C ASP A 115 1.72 9.48 3.57
N HIS A 116 1.89 8.35 2.89
CA HIS A 116 1.25 7.08 3.25
C HIS A 116 2.12 6.16 4.10
N TRP A 117 3.30 6.59 4.56
CA TRP A 117 4.18 5.75 5.36
C TRP A 117 4.40 6.30 6.78
N ARG A 118 4.26 5.40 7.76
CA ARG A 118 4.53 5.71 9.15
C ARG A 118 5.56 4.77 9.76
N GLY A 119 6.60 5.35 10.34
CA GLY A 119 7.55 4.64 11.19
C GLY A 119 7.02 4.49 12.62
N THR A 120 7.18 3.30 13.18
CA THR A 120 6.86 2.97 14.57
C THR A 120 8.02 2.21 15.19
N VAL A 121 8.16 2.28 16.51
CA VAL A 121 9.01 1.35 17.26
C VAL A 121 8.09 0.33 17.91
N ARG A 122 8.41 -0.96 17.76
CA ARG A 122 7.69 -2.05 18.43
C ARG A 122 8.51 -2.59 19.59
N ALA A 123 7.85 -2.84 20.70
CA ALA A 123 8.38 -3.71 21.75
C ALA A 123 8.33 -5.16 21.28
N GLU A 124 9.24 -6.02 21.76
CA GLU A 124 9.09 -7.47 21.59
C GLU A 124 7.83 -7.92 22.35
N GLU A 125 6.99 -8.75 21.70
CA GLU A 125 5.87 -9.46 22.32
C GLU A 125 6.34 -10.66 23.15
#